data_AF-A0A3B9FEM4-F1
#
_entry.id   AF-A0A3B9FEM4-F1
#
_cell.length_a   1.000
_cell.length_b   1.000
_cell.length_c   1.000
_cell.angle_alpha   90.00
_cell.angle_beta   90.00
_cell.angle_gamma   90.00
#
_symmetry.space_group_name_H-M   'P 1'
#
loop_
_entity.id
_entity.type
_entity.pdbx_description
1 polymer ?
#
loop_
_entity_poly.entity_id
_entity_poly.type
_entity_poly.pdbx_seq_one_letter_code
_entity_poly.pdbx_strand_id
1 'polypeptide(L)'
;TLCGACGTKVTCPNCDSWMVAHRLAGRLRCHHCGHESRPSNDCQACGAKDQMQACGPGVERLAEEVLFRFPEARFALLSSDTVGTPKAAEAFIQSVSDGEVDIIIGTQMAAKGHHFPHLTLVGVVDADLGLAGGDLRAAERTFQMLSQVAGRAGRESRPGAALLQTLEPENPVLVSLIAGDRDAFLAQEAAARNAAGMPPFGRLAAVIIASPHEDRLHQALRQIDATRPQFHAVQIYGPAIAPIGFLKGKHRARLLIRADK
;
A
#
# COMPACT_ATOMS: atom_id res chain seq x y z
N THR A 1 5.68 9.50 -9.99
CA THR A 1 6.14 10.82 -10.51
C THR A 1 4.96 11.71 -10.85
N LEU A 2 4.97 12.98 -10.45
CA LEU A 2 3.90 13.97 -10.67
C LEU A 2 4.48 15.28 -11.21
N CYS A 3 3.69 16.08 -11.92
CA CYS A 3 4.05 17.45 -12.28
C CYS A 3 3.66 18.44 -11.16
N GLY A 4 4.62 19.20 -10.65
CA GLY A 4 4.35 20.24 -9.64
C GLY A 4 3.48 21.40 -10.15
N ALA A 5 3.46 21.66 -11.46
CA ALA A 5 2.70 22.76 -12.06
C ALA A 5 1.21 22.41 -12.31
N CYS A 6 0.91 21.21 -12.83
CA CYS A 6 -0.46 20.84 -13.21
C CYS A 6 -1.03 19.63 -12.46
N GLY A 7 -0.26 18.99 -11.57
CA GLY A 7 -0.71 17.83 -10.80
C GLY A 7 -0.74 16.51 -11.58
N THR A 8 -0.51 16.52 -12.90
CA THR A 8 -0.58 15.31 -13.74
C THR A 8 0.44 14.28 -13.29
N LYS A 9 -0.01 13.03 -13.12
CA LYS A 9 0.84 11.89 -12.74
C LYS A 9 1.28 11.12 -13.97
N VAL A 10 2.50 10.60 -13.95
CA VAL A 10 3.00 9.72 -15.02
C VAL A 10 2.31 8.36 -14.89
N THR A 11 1.49 8.00 -15.87
CA THR A 11 0.74 6.74 -15.91
C THR A 11 1.51 5.65 -16.65
N CYS A 12 1.22 4.39 -16.33
CA CYS A 12 1.75 3.25 -17.05
C CYS A 12 0.95 3.06 -18.35
N PRO A 13 1.59 2.86 -19.52
CA PRO A 13 0.86 2.60 -20.77
C PRO A 13 0.15 1.24 -20.77
N ASN A 14 0.52 0.34 -19.86
CA ASN A 14 0.04 -1.03 -19.81
C ASN A 14 -0.90 -1.30 -18.61
N CYS A 15 -1.13 -0.33 -17.74
CA CYS A 15 -1.94 -0.47 -16.52
C CYS A 15 -2.59 0.86 -16.13
N ASP A 16 -3.78 0.83 -15.53
CA ASP A 16 -4.39 1.94 -14.80
C ASP A 16 -3.68 2.13 -13.46
N SER A 17 -2.40 2.45 -13.54
CA SER A 17 -1.50 2.65 -12.41
C SER A 17 -0.50 3.74 -12.77
N TRP A 18 0.13 4.31 -11.75
CA TRP A 18 1.21 5.26 -11.94
C TRP A 18 2.56 4.55 -12.08
N MET A 19 3.48 5.23 -12.75
CA MET A 19 4.88 4.86 -12.81
C MET A 19 5.60 5.42 -11.58
N VAL A 20 6.35 4.57 -10.87
CA VAL A 20 7.14 4.94 -9.69
C VAL A 20 8.56 5.26 -10.12
N ALA A 21 9.11 6.38 -9.63
CA ALA A 21 10.49 6.76 -9.93
C ALA A 21 11.47 6.05 -8.99
N HIS A 22 12.40 5.31 -9.57
CA HIS A 22 13.54 4.70 -8.90
C HIS A 22 14.77 5.58 -9.17
N ARG A 23 14.94 6.64 -8.37
CA ARG A 23 15.97 7.69 -8.60
C ARG A 23 17.39 7.13 -8.68
N LEU A 24 17.76 6.25 -7.74
CA LEU A 24 19.08 5.60 -7.72
C LEU A 24 19.36 4.79 -8.99
N ALA A 25 18.31 4.23 -9.58
CA ALA A 25 18.39 3.44 -10.80
C ALA A 25 18.16 4.25 -12.08
N GLY A 26 17.86 5.55 -11.98
CA GLY A 26 17.58 6.42 -13.12
C GLY A 26 16.40 5.98 -13.99
N ARG A 27 15.40 5.26 -13.43
CA ARG A 27 14.28 4.70 -14.20
C ARG A 27 12.93 4.90 -13.53
N LEU A 28 11.87 4.91 -14.33
CA LEU A 28 10.49 4.76 -13.89
C LEU A 28 10.08 3.29 -14.04
N ARG A 29 9.34 2.73 -13.09
CA ARG A 29 8.85 1.34 -13.14
C ARG A 29 7.39 1.24 -12.71
N CYS A 30 6.61 0.46 -13.44
CA CYS A 30 5.29 0.02 -13.00
C CYS A 30 5.43 -1.26 -12.17
N HIS A 31 4.99 -1.24 -10.91
CA HIS A 31 5.07 -2.41 -10.02
C HIS A 31 4.02 -3.49 -10.33
N HIS A 32 3.03 -3.18 -11.15
CA HIS A 32 2.00 -4.15 -11.54
C HIS A 32 2.40 -4.99 -12.76
N CYS A 33 3.03 -4.40 -13.78
CA CYS A 33 3.40 -5.09 -15.02
C CYS A 33 4.90 -5.16 -15.29
N GLY A 34 5.72 -4.46 -14.51
CA GLY A 34 7.17 -4.41 -14.70
C GLY A 34 7.63 -3.51 -15.86
N HIS A 35 6.73 -2.78 -16.53
CA HIS A 35 7.12 -1.84 -17.57
C HIS A 35 8.07 -0.78 -17.01
N GLU A 36 9.13 -0.48 -17.75
CA GLU A 36 10.13 0.52 -17.40
C GLU A 36 10.23 1.61 -18.46
N SER A 37 10.50 2.83 -18.03
CA SER A 37 10.77 3.96 -18.91
C SER A 37 11.78 4.91 -18.27
N ARG A 38 12.34 5.83 -19.06
CA ARG A 38 13.22 6.87 -18.50
C ARG A 38 12.39 8.01 -17.93
N PRO A 39 12.76 8.57 -16.77
CA PRO A 39 12.14 9.79 -16.27
C PRO A 39 12.41 10.96 -17.24
N SER A 40 11.40 11.81 -17.42
CA SER A 40 11.54 13.10 -18.12
C SER A 40 11.33 14.21 -17.11
N ASN A 41 12.09 15.30 -17.25
CA ASN A 41 11.94 16.50 -16.45
C ASN A 41 10.76 17.37 -16.90
N ASP A 42 10.26 17.13 -18.11
CA ASP A 42 9.23 17.94 -18.75
C ASP A 42 7.87 17.26 -18.68
N CYS A 43 6.84 18.05 -18.37
CA CYS A 43 5.48 17.55 -18.32
C CYS A 43 4.89 17.41 -19.72
N GLN A 44 4.57 16.18 -20.13
CA GLN A 44 3.91 15.92 -21.41
C GLN A 44 2.46 16.44 -21.48
N ALA A 45 1.82 16.73 -20.34
CA ALA A 45 0.44 17.19 -20.31
C ALA A 45 0.30 18.71 -20.38
N CYS A 46 1.17 19.47 -19.72
CA CYS A 46 1.09 20.94 -19.69
C CYS A 46 2.32 21.66 -20.26
N GLY A 47 3.34 20.93 -20.73
CA GLY A 47 4.55 21.48 -21.31
C GLY A 47 5.51 22.16 -20.33
N ALA A 48 5.22 22.14 -19.02
CA ALA A 48 6.08 22.77 -18.02
C ALA A 48 7.43 22.03 -17.93
N LYS A 49 8.52 22.80 -18.00
CA LYS A 49 9.91 22.31 -17.96
C LYS A 49 10.42 22.19 -16.55
N ASP A 50 11.19 21.13 -16.28
CA ASP A 50 11.80 20.86 -14.96
C ASP A 50 10.82 20.88 -13.78
N GLN A 51 9.54 20.59 -14.05
CA GLN A 51 8.47 20.54 -13.04
C GLN A 51 8.07 19.11 -12.68
N MET A 52 8.71 18.10 -13.27
CA MET A 52 8.43 16.70 -12.93
C MET A 52 9.14 16.32 -11.62
N GLN A 53 8.35 16.02 -10.61
CA GLN A 53 8.80 15.60 -9.30
C GLN A 53 8.58 14.10 -9.13
N ALA A 54 9.58 13.42 -8.60
CA ALA A 54 9.44 12.04 -8.16
C ALA A 54 8.46 12.00 -6.97
N CYS A 55 7.17 11.82 -7.27
CA CYS A 55 6.19 11.39 -6.28
C CYS A 55 6.47 9.91 -6.00
N GLY A 56 7.36 9.65 -5.04
CA GLY A 56 7.59 8.37 -4.38
C GLY A 56 6.84 8.34 -3.04
N PRO A 57 6.30 7.17 -2.64
CA PRO A 57 5.36 7.07 -1.53
C PRO A 57 6.11 7.17 -0.19
N GLY A 58 6.18 8.36 0.37
CA GLY A 58 6.62 8.62 1.75
C GLY A 58 8.13 8.52 1.98
N VAL A 59 8.79 7.40 1.65
CA VAL A 59 10.15 7.09 2.12
C VAL A 59 11.24 7.98 1.53
N GLU A 60 11.21 8.30 0.24
CA GLU A 60 12.23 9.19 -0.35
C GLU A 60 12.08 10.63 0.14
N ARG A 61 10.83 11.11 0.30
CA ARG A 61 10.55 12.42 0.88
C ARG A 61 10.97 12.49 2.35
N LEU A 62 10.75 11.41 3.10
CA LEU A 62 11.24 11.30 4.48
C LEU A 62 12.76 11.33 4.53
N ALA A 63 13.45 10.70 3.58
CA ALA A 63 14.92 10.81 3.50
C ALA A 63 15.41 12.23 3.24
N GLU A 64 14.75 12.97 2.34
CA GLU A 64 15.06 14.38 2.10
C GLU A 64 14.84 15.24 3.36
N GLU A 65 13.73 15.05 4.07
CA GLU A 65 13.46 15.75 5.33
C GLU A 65 14.46 15.36 6.44
N VAL A 66 14.86 14.09 6.51
CA VAL A 66 15.86 13.63 7.48
C VAL A 66 17.22 14.26 7.20
N LEU A 67 17.66 14.27 5.93
CA LEU A 67 18.90 14.94 5.53
C LEU A 67 18.90 16.43 5.90
N PHE A 68 17.76 17.11 5.72
CA PHE A 68 17.65 18.53 6.01
C PHE A 68 17.59 18.83 7.52
N ARG A 69 16.83 18.04 8.29
CA ARG A 69 16.58 18.28 9.72
C ARG A 69 17.64 17.66 10.64
N PHE A 70 18.28 16.59 10.19
CA PHE A 70 19.27 15.81 10.94
C PHE A 70 20.52 15.57 10.08
N PRO A 71 21.27 16.63 9.71
CA PRO A 71 22.39 16.52 8.77
C PRO A 71 23.52 15.61 9.25
N GLU A 72 23.67 15.45 10.57
CA GLU A 72 24.69 14.60 11.20
C GLU A 72 24.23 13.14 11.41
N ALA A 73 22.95 12.83 11.19
CA ALA A 73 22.42 11.49 11.42
C ALA A 73 22.73 10.55 10.26
N ARG A 74 23.25 9.37 10.55
CA ARG A 74 23.45 8.31 9.55
C ARG A 74 22.12 7.60 9.35
N PHE A 75 21.50 7.77 8.18
CA PHE A 75 20.25 7.10 7.87
C PHE A 75 20.42 6.08 6.74
N ALA A 76 19.52 5.10 6.72
CA ALA A 76 19.46 4.12 5.65
C ALA A 76 18.03 3.97 5.10
N LEU A 77 17.95 3.81 3.78
CA LEU A 77 16.70 3.55 3.07
C LEU A 77 16.52 2.05 2.83
N LEU A 78 15.53 1.49 3.51
CA LEU A 78 15.15 0.10 3.38
C LEU A 78 13.97 -0.03 2.42
N SER A 79 14.24 -0.52 1.22
CA SER A 79 13.23 -0.87 0.23
C SER A 79 13.46 -2.29 -0.28
N SER A 80 12.42 -2.90 -0.85
CA SER A 80 12.53 -4.17 -1.55
C SER A 80 13.53 -4.15 -2.71
N ASP A 81 13.92 -2.97 -3.19
CA ASP A 81 14.88 -2.79 -4.29
C ASP A 81 16.31 -2.51 -3.78
N THR A 82 16.51 -2.01 -2.54
CA THR A 82 17.86 -1.79 -1.96
C THR A 82 18.46 -3.03 -1.32
N VAL A 83 17.64 -3.99 -0.89
CA VAL A 83 18.07 -5.27 -0.29
C VAL A 83 17.93 -6.41 -1.30
N GLY A 84 18.65 -6.31 -2.42
CA GLY A 84 18.47 -7.22 -3.56
C GLY A 84 19.00 -8.65 -3.36
N THR A 85 19.81 -8.90 -2.32
CA THR A 85 20.38 -10.23 -2.04
C THR A 85 20.38 -10.55 -0.53
N PRO A 86 20.31 -11.83 -0.13
CA PRO A 86 20.37 -12.22 1.29
C PRO A 86 21.62 -11.68 2.01
N LYS A 87 22.76 -11.68 1.32
CA LYS A 87 24.03 -11.18 1.87
C LYS A 87 24.01 -9.67 2.12
N ALA A 88 23.37 -8.90 1.24
CA ALA A 88 23.19 -7.46 1.45
C ALA A 88 22.23 -7.17 2.62
N ALA A 89 21.21 -8.02 2.81
CA ALA A 89 20.30 -7.92 3.96
C ALA A 89 21.05 -8.15 5.27
N GLU A 90 21.87 -9.19 5.33
CA GLU A 90 22.65 -9.54 6.51
C GLU A 90 23.67 -8.46 6.88
N ALA A 91 24.41 -7.94 5.89
CA ALA A 91 25.33 -6.82 6.10
C ALA A 91 24.63 -5.56 6.63
N PHE A 92 23.43 -5.25 6.10
CA PHE A 92 22.63 -4.13 6.58
C PHE A 92 22.14 -4.32 8.03
N ILE A 93 21.67 -5.52 8.37
CA ILE A 93 21.22 -5.81 9.75
C ILE A 93 22.39 -5.69 10.72
N GLN A 94 23.58 -6.14 10.30
CA GLN A 94 24.79 -6.04 11.10
C GLN A 94 25.16 -4.57 11.33
N SER A 95 25.18 -3.73 10.30
CA SER A 95 25.51 -2.31 10.45
C SER A 95 24.52 -1.56 11.37
N VAL A 96 23.23 -1.88 11.31
CA VAL A 96 22.24 -1.34 12.26
C VAL A 96 22.52 -1.82 13.69
N SER A 97 22.87 -3.09 13.85
CA SER A 97 23.16 -3.68 15.17
C SER A 97 24.44 -3.13 15.79
N ASP A 98 25.45 -2.82 14.96
CA ASP A 98 26.71 -2.21 15.36
C ASP A 98 26.58 -0.70 15.64
N GLY A 99 25.37 -0.14 15.48
CA GLY A 99 25.11 1.27 15.70
C GLY A 99 25.72 2.16 14.61
N GLU A 100 25.87 1.66 13.39
CA GLU A 100 26.32 2.44 12.23
C GLU A 100 25.19 3.22 11.56
N VAL A 101 23.93 2.93 11.92
CA VAL A 101 22.72 3.56 11.40
C VAL A 101 21.87 4.09 12.55
N ASP A 102 21.57 5.38 12.51
CA ASP A 102 20.77 6.09 13.53
C ASP A 102 19.28 6.12 13.15
N ILE A 103 18.97 6.24 11.85
CA ILE A 103 17.58 6.35 11.34
C ILE A 103 17.35 5.35 10.20
N ILE A 104 16.29 4.56 10.31
CA ILE A 104 15.88 3.62 9.25
C ILE A 104 14.57 4.13 8.65
N ILE A 105 14.58 4.35 7.34
CA ILE A 105 13.40 4.80 6.59
C ILE A 105 13.01 3.67 5.64
N GLY A 106 11.79 3.14 5.79
CA GLY A 106 11.34 2.04 4.96
C GLY A 106 9.86 1.76 5.06
N THR A 107 9.38 0.87 4.19
CA THR A 107 8.00 0.38 4.25
C THR A 107 7.90 -0.83 5.18
N GLN A 108 6.69 -1.13 5.67
CA GLN A 108 6.47 -2.29 6.56
C GLN A 108 6.99 -3.60 5.96
N MET A 109 6.90 -3.76 4.64
CA MET A 109 7.42 -4.94 3.94
C MET A 109 8.93 -5.09 4.06
N ALA A 110 9.67 -3.98 4.09
CA ALA A 110 11.13 -3.98 4.10
C ALA A 110 11.70 -4.37 5.47
N ALA A 111 11.01 -4.04 6.57
CA ALA A 111 11.48 -4.34 7.93
C ALA A 111 11.04 -5.73 8.46
N LYS A 112 10.13 -6.43 7.77
CA LYS A 112 9.52 -7.68 8.26
C LYS A 112 10.57 -8.78 8.48
N GLY A 113 10.62 -9.36 9.68
CA GLY A 113 11.52 -10.46 10.02
C GLY A 113 12.87 -10.06 10.63
N HIS A 114 13.16 -8.76 10.74
CA HIS A 114 14.41 -8.27 11.33
C HIS A 114 14.21 -7.73 12.75
N HIS A 115 15.16 -8.04 13.63
CA HIS A 115 15.23 -7.56 15.01
C HIS A 115 16.35 -6.52 15.13
N PHE A 116 16.03 -5.35 15.68
CA PHE A 116 17.00 -4.26 15.86
C PHE A 116 17.06 -3.93 17.36
N PRO A 117 18.08 -4.42 18.10
CA PRO A 117 18.11 -4.33 19.57
C PRO A 117 18.20 -2.89 20.09
N HIS A 118 18.69 -1.96 19.26
CA HIS A 118 18.83 -0.55 19.62
C HIS A 118 17.64 0.32 19.18
N LEU A 119 16.61 -0.27 18.57
CA LEU A 119 15.43 0.45 18.11
C LEU A 119 14.52 0.83 19.29
N THR A 120 14.59 2.10 19.67
CA THR A 120 13.82 2.67 20.80
C THR A 120 12.68 3.57 20.35
N LEU A 121 12.66 4.03 19.10
CA LEU A 121 11.60 4.87 18.55
C LEU A 121 11.15 4.33 17.21
N VAL A 122 9.83 4.27 17.03
CA VAL A 122 9.20 3.98 15.73
C VAL A 122 8.21 5.08 15.41
N GLY A 123 8.35 5.68 14.23
CA GLY A 123 7.39 6.66 13.69
C GLY A 123 6.66 6.07 12.50
N VAL A 124 5.33 6.15 12.49
CA VAL A 124 4.49 5.84 11.33
C VAL A 124 3.89 7.13 10.80
N VAL A 125 4.24 7.46 9.56
CA VAL A 125 3.69 8.58 8.80
C VAL A 125 2.46 8.08 8.03
N ASP A 126 1.38 8.85 8.05
CA ASP A 126 0.09 8.53 7.41
C ASP A 126 -0.50 7.17 7.84
N ALA A 127 -0.69 6.98 9.16
CA ALA A 127 -1.18 5.74 9.74
C ALA A 127 -2.60 5.35 9.26
N ASP A 128 -3.39 6.30 8.78
CA ASP A 128 -4.74 6.14 8.22
C ASP A 128 -4.75 5.79 6.72
N LEU A 129 -3.62 5.83 6.02
CA LEU A 129 -3.57 5.57 4.57
C LEU A 129 -4.16 4.19 4.20
N GLY A 130 -3.96 3.19 5.07
CA GLY A 130 -4.49 1.85 4.86
C GLY A 130 -5.99 1.69 5.16
N LEU A 131 -6.61 2.68 5.83
CA LEU A 131 -8.04 2.70 6.18
C LEU A 131 -8.90 3.26 5.05
N ALA A 132 -8.31 4.01 4.12
CA ALA A 132 -9.02 4.59 2.99
C ALA A 132 -9.38 3.53 1.93
N GLY A 133 -10.58 3.66 1.36
CA GLY A 133 -11.05 2.88 0.21
C GLY A 133 -12.11 1.83 0.51
N GLY A 134 -12.41 0.98 -0.47
CA GLY A 134 -13.51 -0.01 -0.42
C GLY A 134 -13.08 -1.44 -0.10
N ASP A 135 -11.90 -1.65 0.47
CA ASP A 135 -11.45 -2.99 0.86
C ASP A 135 -11.99 -3.34 2.26
N LEU A 136 -12.83 -4.37 2.31
CA LEU A 136 -13.39 -4.91 3.56
C LEU A 136 -12.33 -5.19 4.65
N ARG A 137 -11.10 -5.56 4.26
CA ARG A 137 -10.03 -5.93 5.19
C ARG A 137 -9.06 -4.79 5.49
N ALA A 138 -9.37 -3.56 5.07
CA ALA A 138 -8.55 -2.38 5.29
C ALA A 138 -8.23 -2.19 6.79
N ALA A 139 -9.27 -2.10 7.62
CA ALA A 139 -9.15 -1.93 9.07
C ALA A 139 -8.27 -3.01 9.73
N GLU A 140 -8.57 -4.28 9.43
CA GLU A 140 -7.84 -5.44 9.95
C GLU A 140 -6.35 -5.41 9.58
N ARG A 141 -6.02 -5.15 8.30
CA ARG A 141 -4.63 -5.09 7.86
C ARG A 141 -3.89 -3.91 8.47
N THR A 142 -4.54 -2.76 8.57
CA THR A 142 -3.96 -1.57 9.21
C THR A 142 -3.68 -1.84 10.68
N PHE A 143 -4.63 -2.41 11.43
CA PHE A 143 -4.43 -2.78 12.82
C PHE A 143 -3.24 -3.73 12.99
N GLN A 144 -3.19 -4.82 12.20
CA GLN A 144 -2.08 -5.79 12.24
C GLN A 144 -0.73 -5.13 11.91
N MET A 145 -0.70 -4.28 10.88
CA MET A 145 0.49 -3.57 10.45
C MET A 145 1.01 -2.64 11.55
N LEU A 146 0.15 -1.76 12.06
CA LEU A 146 0.53 -0.76 13.06
C LEU A 146 0.88 -1.41 14.40
N SER A 147 0.14 -2.44 14.83
CA SER A 147 0.45 -3.22 16.04
C SER A 147 1.82 -3.88 15.95
N GLN A 148 2.13 -4.51 14.82
CA GLN A 148 3.45 -5.09 14.58
C GLN A 148 4.56 -4.03 14.60
N VAL A 149 4.32 -2.89 13.95
CA VAL A 149 5.31 -1.81 13.83
C VAL A 149 5.55 -1.15 15.19
N ALA A 150 4.51 -0.86 15.97
CA ALA A 150 4.62 -0.35 17.33
C ALA A 150 5.40 -1.33 18.25
N GLY A 151 5.18 -2.63 18.11
CA GLY A 151 5.90 -3.67 18.86
C GLY A 151 7.36 -3.91 18.43
N ARG A 152 7.90 -3.09 17.52
CA ARG A 152 9.34 -3.12 17.17
C ARG A 152 10.18 -2.27 18.10
N ALA A 153 9.63 -1.17 18.63
CA ALA A 153 10.32 -0.31 19.56
C ALA A 153 10.36 -0.94 20.97
N GLY A 154 11.44 -0.72 21.71
CA GLY A 154 11.45 -0.96 23.15
C GLY A 154 11.58 -2.41 23.57
N ARG A 155 12.44 -3.17 22.87
CA ARG A 155 12.80 -4.53 23.25
C ARG A 155 13.93 -4.52 24.29
N GLU A 156 14.02 -5.58 25.08
CA GLU A 156 15.00 -5.76 26.16
C GLU A 156 14.84 -4.76 27.31
N SER A 157 15.92 -4.16 27.80
CA SER A 157 15.92 -3.28 28.98
C SER A 157 15.69 -1.80 28.64
N ARG A 158 15.43 -1.45 27.38
CA ARG A 158 15.28 -0.05 26.95
C ARG A 158 13.82 0.26 26.68
N PRO A 159 13.22 1.27 27.34
CA PRO A 159 11.87 1.70 27.00
C PRO A 159 11.84 2.21 25.57
N GLY A 160 10.78 1.85 24.85
CA GLY A 160 10.55 2.33 23.49
C GLY A 160 9.25 3.09 23.36
N ALA A 161 9.15 3.90 22.31
CA ALA A 161 7.97 4.66 21.96
C ALA A 161 7.57 4.39 20.51
N ALA A 162 6.26 4.42 20.25
CA ALA A 162 5.70 4.41 18.91
C ALA A 162 4.86 5.66 18.71
N LEU A 163 5.13 6.40 17.63
CA LEU A 163 4.40 7.61 17.25
C LEU A 163 3.64 7.34 15.97
N LEU A 164 2.35 7.66 15.96
CA LEU A 164 1.46 7.49 14.81
C LEU A 164 0.98 8.87 14.37
N GLN A 165 1.27 9.25 13.13
CA GLN A 165 0.69 10.44 12.52
C GLN A 165 -0.60 10.03 11.81
N THR A 166 -1.71 10.70 12.13
CA THR A 166 -2.99 10.46 11.49
C THR A 166 -3.81 11.74 11.38
N LEU A 167 -4.68 11.80 10.37
CA LEU A 167 -5.70 12.85 10.24
C LEU A 167 -6.99 12.51 11.00
N GLU A 168 -7.19 11.25 11.41
CA GLU A 168 -8.40 10.77 12.07
C GLU A 168 -8.08 10.11 13.44
N PRO A 169 -7.63 10.88 14.45
CA PRO A 169 -7.24 10.30 15.75
C PRO A 169 -8.40 9.60 16.50
N GLU A 170 -9.63 9.98 16.20
CA GLU A 170 -10.88 9.42 16.76
C GLU A 170 -11.27 8.09 16.07
N ASN A 171 -10.54 7.64 15.05
CA ASN A 171 -10.90 6.42 14.32
C ASN A 171 -10.87 5.20 15.26
N PRO A 172 -11.94 4.38 15.33
CA PRO A 172 -12.03 3.27 16.27
C PRO A 172 -10.87 2.27 16.20
N VAL A 173 -10.30 2.07 14.99
CA VAL A 173 -9.14 1.20 14.79
C VAL A 173 -7.92 1.74 15.53
N LEU A 174 -7.67 3.05 15.43
CA LEU A 174 -6.52 3.71 16.05
C LEU A 174 -6.71 3.83 17.56
N VAL A 175 -7.92 4.13 18.03
CA VAL A 175 -8.24 4.16 19.46
C VAL A 175 -7.97 2.79 20.11
N SER A 176 -8.47 1.71 19.50
CA SER A 176 -8.24 0.34 20.00
C SER A 176 -6.77 -0.05 19.97
N LEU A 177 -6.03 0.38 18.94
CA LEU A 177 -4.60 0.15 18.81
C LEU A 177 -3.80 0.84 19.93
N ILE A 178 -4.09 2.12 20.21
CA ILE A 178 -3.42 2.90 21.27
C ILE A 178 -3.71 2.30 22.64
N ALA A 179 -4.94 1.84 22.88
CA ALA A 179 -5.33 1.16 24.11
C ALA A 179 -4.68 -0.23 24.27
N GLY A 180 -4.09 -0.79 23.22
CA GLY A 180 -3.57 -2.16 23.22
C GLY A 180 -4.68 -3.23 23.28
N ASP A 181 -5.93 -2.85 23.01
CA ASP A 181 -7.09 -3.72 23.15
C ASP A 181 -7.46 -4.38 21.81
N ARG A 182 -6.72 -5.45 21.50
CA ARG A 182 -6.97 -6.27 20.32
C ARG A 182 -8.37 -6.88 20.33
N ASP A 183 -8.85 -7.32 21.49
CA ASP A 183 -10.07 -8.11 21.57
C ASP A 183 -11.31 -7.21 21.38
N ALA A 184 -11.27 -5.97 21.88
CA ALA A 184 -12.27 -4.95 21.55
C ALA A 184 -12.31 -4.65 20.05
N PHE A 185 -11.14 -4.45 19.42
CA PHE A 185 -11.06 -4.25 17.97
C PHE A 185 -11.70 -5.40 17.19
N LEU A 186 -11.33 -6.64 17.53
CA LEU A 186 -11.86 -7.83 16.86
C LEU A 186 -13.37 -7.99 17.07
N ALA A 187 -13.89 -7.68 18.26
CA ALA A 187 -15.31 -7.75 18.55
C ALA A 187 -16.11 -6.72 17.72
N GLN A 188 -15.61 -5.48 17.61
CA GLN A 188 -16.23 -4.43 16.82
C GLN A 188 -16.23 -4.77 15.32
N GLU A 189 -15.08 -5.20 14.79
CA GLU A 189 -14.93 -5.60 13.39
C GLU A 189 -15.83 -6.80 13.07
N ALA A 190 -15.86 -7.81 13.96
CA ALA A 190 -16.72 -8.97 13.80
C ALA A 190 -18.21 -8.61 13.78
N ALA A 191 -18.65 -7.74 14.70
CA ALA A 191 -20.03 -7.27 14.74
C ALA A 191 -20.42 -6.53 13.45
N ALA A 192 -19.57 -5.62 12.97
CA ALA A 192 -19.80 -4.89 11.73
C ALA A 192 -19.86 -5.82 10.51
N ARG A 193 -18.92 -6.78 10.41
CA ARG A 193 -18.92 -7.75 9.30
C ARG A 193 -20.11 -8.70 9.36
N ASN A 194 -20.55 -9.12 10.56
CA ASN A 194 -21.71 -9.97 10.73
C ASN A 194 -23.00 -9.24 10.29
N ALA A 195 -23.20 -8.01 10.77
CA ALA A 195 -24.34 -7.18 10.38
C ALA A 195 -24.38 -6.92 8.86
N ALA A 196 -23.21 -6.79 8.23
CA ALA A 196 -23.09 -6.61 6.78
C ALA A 196 -23.09 -7.92 5.97
N GLY A 197 -23.21 -9.10 6.59
CA GLY A 197 -23.12 -10.40 5.89
C GLY A 197 -21.80 -10.59 5.13
N MET A 198 -20.71 -10.04 5.68
CA MET A 198 -19.37 -10.07 5.10
C MET A 198 -18.52 -11.20 5.72
N PRO A 199 -17.50 -11.72 5.02
CA PRO A 199 -16.61 -12.74 5.57
C PRO A 199 -16.01 -12.33 6.93
N PRO A 200 -15.99 -13.22 7.94
CA PRO A 200 -16.21 -14.67 7.87
C PRO A 200 -17.67 -15.14 8.09
N PHE A 201 -18.64 -14.22 8.15
CA PHE A 201 -20.06 -14.51 8.41
C PHE A 201 -20.88 -14.69 7.12
N GLY A 202 -20.33 -14.25 5.98
CA GLY A 202 -20.81 -14.59 4.65
C GLY A 202 -19.67 -15.08 3.77
N ARG A 203 -20.00 -15.40 2.52
CA ARG A 203 -19.04 -15.81 1.47
C ARG A 203 -18.99 -14.75 0.39
N LEU A 204 -17.79 -14.44 -0.06
CA LEU A 204 -17.54 -13.57 -1.20
C LEU A 204 -16.72 -14.31 -2.25
N ALA A 205 -17.13 -14.22 -3.50
CA ALA A 205 -16.35 -14.64 -4.65
C ALA A 205 -16.32 -13.51 -5.67
N ALA A 206 -15.17 -13.29 -6.30
CA ALA A 206 -15.04 -12.31 -7.38
C ALA A 206 -14.74 -13.04 -8.69
N VAL A 207 -15.53 -12.77 -9.72
CA VAL A 207 -15.26 -13.22 -11.08
C VAL A 207 -14.67 -12.04 -11.84
N ILE A 208 -13.40 -12.16 -12.23
CA ILE A 208 -12.70 -11.14 -13.02
C ILE A 208 -12.68 -11.60 -14.48
N ILE A 209 -13.23 -10.77 -15.35
CA ILE A 209 -13.22 -10.99 -16.79
C ILE A 209 -12.25 -9.98 -17.38
N ALA A 210 -11.32 -10.46 -18.21
CA ALA A 210 -10.26 -9.63 -18.76
C ALA A 210 -10.07 -9.88 -20.25
N SER A 211 -9.85 -8.81 -21.01
CA SER A 211 -9.62 -8.88 -22.47
C SER A 211 -8.60 -7.82 -22.88
N PRO A 212 -7.70 -8.09 -23.84
CA PRO A 212 -6.90 -7.05 -24.48
C PRO A 212 -7.74 -6.09 -25.35
N HIS A 213 -8.98 -6.47 -25.70
CA HIS A 213 -9.89 -5.66 -26.50
C HIS A 213 -11.10 -5.25 -25.65
N GLU A 214 -11.27 -3.95 -25.44
CA GLU A 214 -12.37 -3.37 -24.64
C GLU A 214 -13.75 -3.74 -25.20
N ASP A 215 -13.95 -3.65 -26.51
CA ASP A 215 -15.23 -3.99 -27.14
C ASP A 215 -15.65 -5.44 -26.90
N ARG A 216 -14.67 -6.37 -26.96
CA ARG A 216 -14.91 -7.79 -26.67
C ARG A 216 -15.24 -8.01 -25.19
N LEU A 217 -14.59 -7.26 -24.28
CA LEU A 217 -14.95 -7.29 -22.87
C LEU A 217 -16.39 -6.84 -22.68
N HIS A 218 -16.77 -5.69 -23.23
CA HIS A 218 -18.12 -5.16 -23.11
C HIS A 218 -19.18 -6.10 -23.72
N GLN A 219 -18.87 -6.74 -24.86
CA GLN A 219 -19.76 -7.75 -25.45
C GLN A 219 -19.94 -8.96 -24.52
N ALA A 220 -18.85 -9.50 -23.97
CA ALA A 220 -18.90 -10.63 -23.04
C ALA A 220 -19.67 -10.28 -21.76
N LEU A 221 -19.48 -9.08 -21.21
CA LEU A 221 -20.19 -8.63 -20.01
C LEU A 221 -21.70 -8.51 -20.26
N ARG A 222 -22.13 -7.99 -21.41
CA ARG A 222 -23.56 -7.95 -21.78
C ARG A 222 -24.16 -9.35 -21.87
N GLN A 223 -23.44 -10.31 -22.46
CA GLN A 223 -23.91 -11.69 -22.56
C GLN A 223 -24.01 -12.36 -21.20
N ILE A 224 -23.01 -12.16 -20.34
CA ILE A 224 -23.00 -12.70 -18.97
C ILE A 224 -24.14 -12.09 -18.17
N ASP A 225 -24.36 -10.78 -18.25
CA ASP A 225 -25.43 -10.12 -17.49
C ASP A 225 -26.83 -10.57 -17.97
N ALA A 226 -27.00 -10.78 -19.27
CA ALA A 226 -28.24 -11.28 -19.85
C ALA A 226 -28.53 -12.76 -19.52
N THR A 227 -27.51 -13.57 -19.25
CA THR A 227 -27.63 -15.02 -19.01
C THR A 227 -27.35 -15.41 -17.56
N ARG A 228 -27.13 -14.43 -16.68
CA ARG A 228 -26.71 -14.71 -15.30
C ARG A 228 -27.79 -15.51 -14.56
N PRO A 229 -27.43 -16.62 -13.91
CA PRO A 229 -28.37 -17.39 -13.11
C PRO A 229 -28.85 -16.58 -11.91
N GLN A 230 -30.11 -16.76 -11.55
CA GLN A 230 -30.64 -16.30 -10.28
C GLN A 230 -30.62 -17.48 -9.31
N PHE A 231 -29.92 -17.31 -8.19
CA PHE A 231 -29.92 -18.30 -7.12
C PHE A 231 -30.58 -17.72 -5.88
N HIS A 232 -31.33 -18.54 -5.15
CA HIS A 232 -31.88 -18.16 -3.86
C HIS A 232 -30.72 -17.88 -2.87
N ALA A 233 -30.83 -16.81 -2.08
CA ALA A 233 -29.81 -16.38 -1.10
C ALA A 233 -28.40 -16.09 -1.66
N VAL A 234 -28.28 -15.82 -2.97
CA VAL A 234 -27.03 -15.35 -3.59
C VAL A 234 -27.29 -14.01 -4.27
N GLN A 235 -26.43 -13.04 -3.99
CA GLN A 235 -26.45 -11.74 -4.60
C GLN A 235 -25.25 -11.57 -5.52
N ILE A 236 -25.53 -11.12 -6.75
CA ILE A 236 -24.50 -10.86 -7.75
C ILE A 236 -24.51 -9.36 -8.04
N TYR A 237 -23.39 -8.70 -7.72
CA TYR A 237 -23.15 -7.30 -8.00
C TYR A 237 -22.30 -7.14 -9.27
N GLY A 238 -22.56 -6.06 -10.01
CA GLY A 238 -21.93 -5.80 -11.30
C GLY A 238 -22.73 -6.39 -12.47
N PRO A 239 -22.11 -6.52 -13.65
CA PRO A 239 -20.68 -6.26 -13.94
C PRO A 239 -20.29 -4.78 -13.76
N ALA A 240 -19.10 -4.53 -13.22
CA ALA A 240 -18.52 -3.20 -13.07
C ALA A 240 -17.02 -3.22 -13.43
N ILE A 241 -16.44 -2.06 -13.72
CA ILE A 241 -14.98 -1.95 -13.91
C ILE A 241 -14.28 -2.45 -12.65
N ALA A 242 -13.24 -3.28 -12.82
CA ALA A 242 -12.46 -3.78 -11.68
C ALA A 242 -11.72 -2.61 -10.99
N PRO A 243 -11.39 -2.71 -9.69
CA PRO A 243 -10.65 -1.65 -8.98
C PRO A 243 -9.36 -1.18 -9.68
N ILE A 244 -8.74 -2.06 -10.48
CA ILE A 244 -7.74 -1.71 -11.48
C ILE A 244 -8.30 -2.13 -12.85
N GLY A 245 -8.84 -1.15 -13.58
CA GLY A 245 -9.59 -1.33 -14.83
C GLY A 245 -8.75 -1.85 -15.99
N PHE A 246 -7.49 -1.42 -16.08
CA PHE A 246 -6.52 -1.90 -17.06
C PHE A 246 -5.28 -2.46 -16.36
N LEU A 247 -4.88 -3.69 -16.69
CA LEU A 247 -3.74 -4.33 -16.05
C LEU A 247 -3.04 -5.26 -17.04
N LYS A 248 -1.73 -5.06 -17.21
CA LYS A 248 -0.87 -5.86 -18.10
C LYS A 248 -1.47 -5.96 -19.52
N GLY A 249 -1.90 -4.82 -20.06
CA GLY A 249 -2.45 -4.73 -21.42
C GLY A 249 -3.87 -5.28 -21.58
N LYS A 250 -4.61 -5.49 -20.49
CA LYS A 250 -5.98 -6.04 -20.53
C LYS A 250 -6.95 -5.16 -19.74
N HIS A 251 -8.07 -4.84 -20.37
CA HIS A 251 -9.24 -4.27 -19.71
C HIS A 251 -9.89 -5.32 -18.83
N ARG A 252 -10.42 -4.90 -17.68
CA ARG A 252 -10.90 -5.77 -16.61
C ARG A 252 -12.21 -5.27 -16.04
N ALA A 253 -13.15 -6.20 -15.95
CA ALA A 253 -14.38 -6.03 -15.20
C ALA A 253 -14.49 -7.10 -14.12
N ARG A 254 -15.35 -6.83 -13.15
CA ARG A 254 -15.60 -7.67 -11.99
C ARG A 254 -17.10 -7.88 -11.82
N LEU A 255 -17.47 -9.12 -11.53
CA LEU A 255 -18.70 -9.44 -10.80
C LEU A 255 -18.31 -9.85 -9.38
N LEU A 256 -19.06 -9.38 -8.40
CA LEU A 256 -18.90 -9.77 -7.01
C LEU A 256 -20.11 -10.59 -6.59
N ILE A 257 -19.87 -11.81 -6.14
CA ILE A 257 -20.89 -12.74 -5.69
C ILE A 257 -20.82 -12.77 -4.17
N ARG A 258 -21.96 -12.53 -3.52
CA ARG A 258 -22.16 -12.65 -2.08
C ARG A 258 -23.19 -13.72 -1.79
N ALA A 259 -22.91 -14.57 -0.82
CA ALA A 259 -23.86 -15.56 -0.33
C ALA A 259 -23.74 -15.65 1.19
N ASP A 260 -24.79 -16.15 1.84
CA ASP A 260 -24.74 -16.52 3.25
C ASP A 260 -23.77 -17.71 3.46
N LYS A 261 -23.42 -17.98 4.72
CA LYS A 261 -22.39 -18.97 5.08
C LYS A 261 -22.81 -20.40 4.84
#